data_AF-A0A925I5J7-F1
#
_entry.id   AF-A0A925I5J7-F1
#
_cell.length_a   1.000
_cell.length_b   1.000
_cell.length_c   1.000
_cell.angle_alpha   90.00
_cell.angle_beta   90.00
_cell.angle_gamma   90.00
#
_symmetry.space_group_name_H-M   'P 1'
#
loop_
_entity.id
_entity.type
_entity.pdbx_description
1 polymer ?
#
loop_
_entity_poly.entity_id
_entity_poly.type
_entity_poly.pdbx_seq_one_letter_code
_entity_poly.pdbx_strand_id
1 'polypeptide(L)'
;MLKPVTILITKNGQPISGRDMTYRIILIIFPLCLTFSAKTQETVDWNAYMKLLQKADTLFQKKYFAESAVAYSNAFTFSNQHFSEGDRYKAARAWAKVGQLDSAKANLKLDIEAGFYKLDMLKKESSFSQLKKQKDWKTILNNVEMNLQIQNKKLGKFKNIKPKLENILVLDQKFRKEYYIKLPALGPNADETKKLLQQMNRTDRLNQKYISKILDEHGWVDYKIIGFEASAALFLVVQHADSATQEKYLPL
;
A
#
# COMPACT_ATOMS: atom_id res chain seq x y z
N MET A 1 53.97 20.28 -30.49
CA MET A 1 54.95 20.16 -31.59
C MET A 1 56.25 19.59 -31.02
N LEU A 2 56.89 18.66 -31.76
CA LEU A 2 58.21 18.02 -31.51
C LEU A 2 58.22 17.00 -30.34
N LYS A 3 57.99 15.71 -30.60
CA LYS A 3 58.84 14.59 -31.12
C LYS A 3 59.51 13.78 -29.99
N PRO A 4 59.55 12.44 -30.11
CA PRO A 4 59.93 11.51 -29.04
C PRO A 4 61.45 11.41 -28.89
N VAL A 5 61.91 11.05 -27.69
CA VAL A 5 63.31 10.70 -27.41
C VAL A 5 63.34 9.25 -26.96
N THR A 6 63.77 8.36 -27.86
CA THR A 6 64.12 6.97 -27.54
C THR A 6 65.59 6.95 -27.17
N ILE A 7 65.89 6.65 -25.90
CA ILE A 7 67.26 6.40 -25.43
C ILE A 7 67.41 4.89 -25.26
N LEU A 8 68.20 4.28 -26.16
CA LEU A 8 68.73 2.93 -25.99
C LEU A 8 70.05 3.04 -25.22
N ILE A 9 70.08 2.53 -23.99
CA ILE A 9 71.34 2.27 -23.27
C ILE A 9 71.40 0.77 -23.00
N THR A 10 72.16 0.09 -23.87
CA THR A 10 72.71 -1.24 -23.60
C THR A 10 73.95 -1.08 -22.74
N LYS A 11 74.06 -1.81 -21.62
CA LYS A 11 75.34 -1.97 -20.93
C LYS A 11 75.60 -3.44 -20.63
N ASN A 12 76.71 -3.90 -21.19
CA ASN A 12 77.48 -5.11 -20.88
C ASN A 12 76.89 -6.43 -21.39
N GLY A 13 77.35 -6.79 -22.59
CA GLY A 13 76.95 -7.97 -23.31
C GLY A 13 77.22 -9.28 -22.58
N GLN A 14 76.25 -10.18 -22.72
CA GLN A 14 76.42 -11.59 -23.08
C GLN A 14 75.16 -12.03 -23.86
N PRO A 15 75.28 -12.91 -24.87
CA PRO A 15 74.14 -13.30 -25.69
C PRO A 15 73.30 -14.44 -25.06
N ILE A 16 72.00 -14.16 -24.94
CA ILE A 16 70.80 -14.96 -25.27
C ILE A 16 70.82 -16.47 -24.96
N SER A 17 69.88 -16.92 -24.13
CA SER A 17 69.07 -18.12 -24.43
C SER A 17 67.68 -18.02 -23.78
N GLY A 18 66.68 -18.56 -24.47
CA GLY A 18 65.28 -18.17 -24.35
C GLY A 18 64.48 -18.76 -23.20
N ARG A 19 63.53 -17.95 -22.72
CA ARG A 19 62.11 -18.31 -22.61
C ARG A 19 61.30 -17.07 -22.25
N ASP A 20 60.19 -16.92 -22.94
CA ASP A 20 59.26 -15.80 -22.88
C ASP A 20 58.83 -15.44 -21.46
N MET A 21 59.07 -14.18 -21.11
CA MET A 21 58.63 -13.54 -19.88
C MET A 21 57.63 -12.45 -20.27
N THR A 22 56.35 -12.81 -20.43
CA THR A 22 55.28 -11.84 -20.66
C THR A 22 54.92 -11.16 -19.35
N TYR A 23 55.53 -10.00 -19.13
CA TYR A 23 55.22 -9.12 -18.02
C TYR A 23 53.81 -8.55 -18.15
N ARG A 24 53.14 -8.59 -17.00
CA ARG A 24 51.93 -7.89 -16.61
C ARG A 24 51.90 -6.44 -17.13
N ILE A 25 50.98 -6.15 -18.04
CA ILE A 25 50.51 -4.77 -18.28
C ILE A 25 49.43 -4.50 -17.24
N ILE A 26 49.80 -3.80 -16.16
CA ILE A 26 48.82 -3.18 -15.26
C ILE A 26 48.36 -1.90 -15.97
N LEU A 27 47.26 -2.00 -16.71
CA LEU A 27 46.48 -0.86 -17.17
C LEU A 27 45.82 -0.21 -15.94
N ILE A 28 46.43 0.85 -15.41
CA ILE A 28 45.77 1.73 -14.45
C ILE A 28 44.78 2.59 -15.26
N ILE A 29 43.58 2.03 -15.46
CA ILE A 29 42.40 2.79 -15.88
C ILE A 29 41.96 3.57 -14.65
N PHE A 30 42.18 4.88 -14.64
CA PHE A 30 41.60 5.78 -13.66
C PHE A 30 40.08 5.75 -13.86
N PRO A 31 39.26 5.19 -12.94
CA PRO A 31 37.83 5.33 -13.07
C PRO A 31 37.51 6.73 -12.58
N LEU A 32 37.15 7.61 -13.52
CA LEU A 32 36.44 8.84 -13.22
C LEU A 32 35.12 8.41 -12.56
N CYS A 33 35.12 8.31 -11.23
CA CYS A 33 33.94 8.06 -10.42
C CYS A 33 33.00 9.25 -10.57
N LEU A 34 32.16 9.22 -11.59
CA LEU A 34 30.89 9.95 -11.58
C LEU A 34 30.07 9.34 -10.44
N THR A 35 30.14 9.95 -9.27
CA THR A 35 29.23 9.66 -8.18
C THR A 35 27.84 10.12 -8.59
N PHE A 36 27.11 9.26 -9.30
CA PHE A 36 25.66 9.32 -9.26
C PHE A 36 25.30 9.09 -7.79
N SER A 37 24.95 10.16 -7.09
CA SER A 37 24.20 10.04 -5.85
C SER A 37 22.86 9.42 -6.23
N ALA A 38 22.78 8.10 -6.18
CA ALA A 38 21.51 7.41 -6.18
C ALA A 38 20.74 8.00 -5.00
N LYS A 39 19.70 8.80 -5.26
CA LYS A 39 18.73 9.12 -4.23
C LYS A 39 18.16 7.77 -3.82
N THR A 40 18.58 7.27 -2.66
CA THR A 40 17.95 6.10 -2.06
C THR A 40 16.48 6.47 -1.91
N GLN A 41 15.62 5.77 -2.64
CA GLN A 41 14.20 5.90 -2.44
C GLN A 41 13.94 5.40 -1.02
N GLU A 42 13.64 6.33 -0.11
CA GLU A 42 13.29 5.99 1.27
C GLU A 42 12.16 4.95 1.19
N THR A 43 12.47 3.73 1.63
CA THR A 43 11.47 2.67 1.67
C THR A 43 10.54 2.99 2.83
N VAL A 44 9.28 3.29 2.51
CA VAL A 44 8.26 3.52 3.53
C VAL A 44 8.14 2.26 4.39
N ASP A 45 8.36 2.38 5.69
CA ASP A 45 8.04 1.31 6.64
C ASP A 45 6.52 1.21 6.78
N TRP A 46 5.91 0.40 5.92
CA TRP A 46 4.48 0.16 5.90
C TRP A 46 3.96 -0.44 7.20
N ASN A 47 4.76 -1.25 7.91
CA ASN A 47 4.35 -1.82 9.19
C ASN A 47 4.25 -0.74 10.27
N ALA A 48 5.22 0.16 10.33
CA ALA A 48 5.17 1.31 11.24
C ALA A 48 3.99 2.24 10.90
N TYR A 49 3.78 2.55 9.62
CA TYR A 49 2.65 3.36 9.16
C TYR A 49 1.30 2.76 9.59
N MET A 50 1.08 1.48 9.30
CA MET A 50 -0.19 0.80 9.62
C MET A 50 -0.43 0.71 11.14
N LYS A 51 0.62 0.49 11.94
CA LYS A 51 0.51 0.52 13.42
C LYS A 51 0.06 1.89 13.92
N LEU A 52 0.57 2.97 13.34
CA LEU A 52 0.16 4.34 13.72
C LEU A 52 -1.28 4.63 13.33
N LEU A 53 -1.73 4.21 12.15
CA LEU A 53 -3.13 4.32 11.75
C LEU A 53 -4.04 3.52 12.68
N GLN A 54 -3.68 2.27 13.00
CA GLN A 54 -4.46 1.44 13.93
C GLN A 54 -4.58 2.10 15.31
N LYS A 55 -3.49 2.68 15.81
CA LYS A 55 -3.49 3.45 17.05
C LYS A 55 -4.42 4.66 16.94
N ALA A 56 -4.35 5.43 15.86
CA ALA A 56 -5.17 6.60 15.63
C ALA A 56 -6.67 6.25 15.56
N ASP A 57 -7.02 5.17 14.85
CA ASP A 57 -8.37 4.62 14.77
C ASP A 57 -8.89 4.19 16.14
N THR A 58 -8.05 3.50 16.93
CA THR A 58 -8.40 3.08 18.30
C THR A 58 -8.67 4.28 19.22
N LEU A 59 -7.82 5.31 19.14
CA LEU A 59 -7.99 6.55 19.91
C LEU A 59 -9.29 7.27 19.51
N PHE A 60 -9.60 7.32 18.22
CA PHE A 60 -10.83 7.92 17.72
C PHE A 60 -12.07 7.20 18.26
N GLN A 61 -12.08 5.86 18.23
CA GLN A 61 -13.18 5.05 18.76
C GLN A 61 -13.38 5.26 20.26
N LYS A 62 -12.29 5.44 21.01
CA LYS A 62 -12.31 5.77 22.45
C LYS A 62 -12.67 7.23 22.74
N LYS A 63 -12.95 8.05 21.73
CA LYS A 63 -13.25 9.49 21.80
C LYS A 63 -12.06 10.37 22.25
N TYR A 64 -10.84 9.83 22.24
CA TYR A 64 -9.59 10.59 22.43
C TYR A 64 -9.22 11.29 21.12
N PHE A 65 -10.01 12.29 20.75
CA PHE A 65 -9.95 12.90 19.41
C PHE A 65 -8.67 13.70 19.16
N ALA A 66 -8.12 14.37 20.17
CA ALA A 66 -6.89 15.15 20.03
C ALA A 66 -5.69 14.22 19.78
N GLU A 67 -5.58 13.17 20.58
CA GLU A 67 -4.54 12.15 20.48
C GLU A 67 -4.67 11.36 19.18
N SER A 68 -5.90 11.07 18.76
CA SER A 68 -6.18 10.47 17.45
C SER A 68 -5.66 11.36 16.31
N ALA A 69 -5.96 12.66 16.35
CA ALA A 69 -5.54 13.61 15.33
C ALA A 69 -4.01 13.72 15.24
N VAL A 70 -3.31 13.76 16.38
CA VAL A 70 -1.84 13.74 16.45
C VAL A 70 -1.28 12.42 15.91
N ALA A 71 -1.87 11.28 16.28
CA ALA A 71 -1.43 9.98 15.80
C ALA A 71 -1.56 9.85 14.28
N TYR A 72 -2.63 10.39 13.68
CA TYR A 72 -2.75 10.48 12.22
C TYR A 72 -1.67 11.36 11.60
N SER A 73 -1.44 12.56 12.13
CA SER A 73 -0.38 13.45 11.63
C SER A 73 0.99 12.77 11.66
N ASN A 74 1.29 12.03 12.73
CA ASN A 74 2.52 11.26 12.85
C ASN A 74 2.57 10.10 11.84
N ALA A 75 1.45 9.45 11.51
CA ALA A 75 1.45 8.42 10.46
C ALA A 75 1.88 9.02 9.11
N PHE A 76 1.38 10.21 8.78
CA PHE A 76 1.64 10.83 7.47
C PHE A 76 3.06 11.37 7.28
N THR A 77 3.89 11.44 8.34
CA THR A 77 5.32 11.75 8.19
C THR A 77 6.10 10.57 7.61
N PHE A 78 5.61 9.33 7.76
CA PHE A 78 6.30 8.12 7.27
C PHE A 78 5.97 7.77 5.81
N SER A 79 4.77 8.10 5.31
CA SER A 79 4.29 7.62 4.00
C SER A 79 4.46 8.62 2.85
N ASN A 80 5.04 9.79 3.12
CA ASN A 80 5.23 10.88 2.15
C ASN A 80 3.99 11.23 1.30
N GLN A 81 2.80 11.12 1.89
CA GLN A 81 1.50 11.69 1.45
C GLN A 81 0.81 11.12 0.18
N HIS A 82 1.38 10.17 -0.56
CA HIS A 82 0.85 9.83 -1.90
C HIS A 82 -0.19 8.70 -1.94
N PHE A 83 -0.46 8.04 -0.81
CA PHE A 83 -1.50 7.02 -0.71
C PHE A 83 -2.41 7.34 0.48
N SER A 84 -3.61 7.83 0.20
CA SER A 84 -4.65 8.01 1.22
C SER A 84 -5.96 7.40 0.71
N GLU A 85 -6.23 6.16 1.11
CA GLU A 85 -7.53 5.52 0.86
C GLU A 85 -8.57 5.92 1.90
N GLY A 86 -8.70 7.23 2.15
CA GLY A 86 -9.58 7.74 3.19
C GLY A 86 -8.91 7.95 4.55
N ASP A 87 -7.62 7.67 4.71
CA ASP A 87 -6.91 7.92 5.98
C ASP A 87 -6.86 9.41 6.31
N ARG A 88 -6.61 10.26 5.31
CA ARG A 88 -6.69 11.72 5.44
C ARG A 88 -8.11 12.17 5.77
N TYR A 89 -9.16 11.55 5.22
CA TYR A 89 -10.54 11.81 5.64
C TYR A 89 -10.76 11.44 7.12
N LYS A 90 -10.23 10.31 7.61
CA LYS A 90 -10.31 9.96 9.03
C LYS A 90 -9.58 10.98 9.91
N ALA A 91 -8.38 11.41 9.50
CA ALA A 91 -7.64 12.47 10.19
C ALA A 91 -8.41 13.79 10.20
N ALA A 92 -9.04 14.15 9.08
CA ALA A 92 -9.89 15.34 8.98
C ALA A 92 -11.04 15.28 10.00
N ARG A 93 -11.67 14.11 10.19
CA ARG A 93 -12.70 13.92 11.22
C ARG A 93 -12.15 14.15 12.62
N ALA A 94 -10.97 13.62 12.93
CA ALA A 94 -10.33 13.79 14.24
C ALA A 94 -10.05 15.26 14.52
N TRP A 95 -9.44 15.99 13.58
CA TRP A 95 -9.20 17.43 13.68
C TRP A 95 -10.49 18.25 13.81
N ALA A 96 -11.53 17.90 13.05
CA ALA A 96 -12.81 18.59 13.13
C ALA A 96 -13.49 18.41 14.50
N LYS A 97 -13.35 17.22 15.13
CA LYS A 97 -13.90 16.94 16.46
C LYS A 97 -13.25 17.76 17.57
N VAL A 98 -12.01 18.22 17.39
CA VAL A 98 -11.31 19.10 18.34
C VAL A 98 -11.35 20.58 17.94
N GLY A 99 -12.20 20.94 16.97
CA GLY A 99 -12.40 22.33 16.55
C GLY A 99 -11.30 22.91 15.65
N GLN A 100 -10.31 22.13 15.25
CA GLN A 100 -9.21 22.57 14.38
C GLN A 100 -9.61 22.49 12.91
N LEU A 101 -10.39 23.49 12.46
CA LEU A 101 -11.01 23.50 11.14
C LEU A 101 -10.00 23.55 10.00
N ASP A 102 -8.91 24.31 10.14
CA ASP A 102 -7.89 24.44 9.09
C ASP A 102 -7.17 23.10 8.85
N SER A 103 -6.75 22.42 9.92
CA SER A 103 -6.15 21.08 9.83
C SER A 103 -7.12 20.05 9.27
N ALA A 104 -8.39 20.12 9.66
CA ALA A 104 -9.42 19.24 9.15
C ALA A 104 -9.61 19.44 7.63
N LYS A 105 -9.72 20.69 7.21
CA LYS A 105 -9.91 21.07 5.81
C LYS A 105 -8.70 20.74 4.95
N ALA A 106 -7.48 20.97 5.45
CA ALA A 106 -6.24 20.63 4.76
C ALA A 106 -6.15 19.13 4.50
N ASN A 107 -6.39 18.30 5.51
CA ASN A 107 -6.38 16.84 5.33
C ASN A 107 -7.47 16.38 4.36
N LEU A 108 -8.69 16.92 4.46
CA LEU A 108 -9.76 16.55 3.53
C LEU A 108 -9.42 16.92 2.08
N LYS A 109 -8.80 18.08 1.83
CA LYS A 109 -8.36 18.48 0.49
C LYS A 109 -7.31 17.53 -0.08
N LEU A 110 -6.29 17.19 0.71
CA LEU A 110 -5.27 16.22 0.31
C LEU A 110 -5.87 14.86 -0.03
N ASP A 111 -6.89 14.41 0.71
CA ASP A 111 -7.57 13.15 0.40
C ASP A 111 -8.34 13.22 -0.92
N ILE A 112 -9.00 14.35 -1.18
CA ILE A 112 -9.73 14.59 -2.43
C ILE A 112 -8.76 14.66 -3.61
N GLU A 113 -7.60 15.31 -3.45
CA GLU A 113 -6.54 15.33 -4.46
C GLU A 113 -5.97 13.94 -4.73
N ALA A 114 -5.92 13.08 -3.71
CA ALA A 114 -5.56 11.66 -3.83
C ALA A 114 -6.68 10.77 -4.42
N GLY A 115 -7.85 11.34 -4.74
CA GLY A 115 -8.94 10.63 -5.42
C GLY A 115 -10.09 10.18 -4.52
N PHE A 116 -10.20 10.66 -3.28
CA PHE A 116 -11.35 10.38 -2.41
C PHE A 116 -12.68 10.71 -3.12
N TYR A 117 -13.57 9.71 -3.18
CA TYR A 117 -14.80 9.76 -3.99
C TYR A 117 -16.08 9.41 -3.22
N LYS A 118 -16.00 9.20 -1.89
CA LYS A 118 -17.13 8.73 -1.06
C LYS A 118 -18.09 9.89 -0.70
N LEU A 119 -18.78 10.44 -1.70
CA LEU A 119 -19.65 11.63 -1.59
C LEU A 119 -20.75 11.49 -0.53
N ASP A 120 -21.44 10.35 -0.48
CA ASP A 120 -22.51 10.12 0.50
C ASP A 120 -22.00 10.10 1.93
N MET A 121 -20.82 9.50 2.14
CA MET A 121 -20.15 9.49 3.44
C MET A 121 -19.78 10.91 3.88
N LEU A 122 -19.26 11.72 2.96
CA LEU A 122 -18.92 13.12 3.21
C LEU A 122 -20.16 13.96 3.58
N LYS A 123 -21.26 13.82 2.85
CA LYS A 123 -22.53 14.53 3.11
C LYS A 123 -23.09 14.18 4.49
N LYS A 124 -23.01 12.93 4.91
CA LYS A 124 -23.55 12.42 6.18
C LYS A 124 -22.62 12.64 7.38
N GLU A 125 -21.36 12.99 7.18
CA GLU A 125 -20.38 13.09 8.27
C GLU A 125 -20.73 14.20 9.27
N SER A 126 -21.01 13.81 10.51
CA SER A 126 -21.40 14.69 11.60
C SER A 126 -20.26 15.58 12.13
N SER A 127 -19.00 15.10 12.12
CA SER A 127 -17.84 15.86 12.60
C SER A 127 -17.61 17.12 11.77
N PHE A 128 -18.09 17.15 10.53
CA PHE A 128 -17.92 18.26 9.60
C PHE A 128 -19.01 19.32 9.69
N SER A 129 -19.83 19.35 10.75
CA SER A 129 -20.91 20.34 10.89
C SER A 129 -20.44 21.79 10.75
N GLN A 130 -19.25 22.14 11.27
CA GLN A 130 -18.67 23.47 11.13
C GLN A 130 -18.01 23.68 9.75
N LEU A 131 -17.40 22.64 9.17
CA LEU A 131 -16.84 22.70 7.80
C LEU A 131 -17.95 22.90 6.75
N LYS A 132 -19.11 22.27 6.94
CA LYS A 132 -20.28 22.38 6.06
C LYS A 132 -20.83 23.81 5.93
N LYS A 133 -20.56 24.66 6.92
CA LYS A 133 -20.96 26.07 6.94
C LYS A 133 -19.97 26.99 6.20
N GLN A 134 -18.80 26.48 5.83
CA GLN A 134 -17.77 27.28 5.16
C GLN A 134 -18.17 27.56 3.71
N LYS A 135 -17.84 28.76 3.23
CA LYS A 135 -18.21 29.24 1.89
C LYS A 135 -17.75 28.33 0.75
N ASP A 136 -16.64 27.59 0.94
CA ASP A 136 -16.06 26.71 -0.06
C ASP A 136 -16.49 25.24 0.09
N TRP A 137 -17.43 24.93 0.98
CA TRP A 137 -17.97 23.58 1.13
C TRP A 137 -18.59 23.05 -0.17
N LYS A 138 -19.27 23.92 -0.93
CA LYS A 138 -19.83 23.55 -2.25
C LYS A 138 -18.73 23.10 -3.21
N THR A 139 -17.59 23.78 -3.22
CA THR A 139 -16.43 23.41 -4.04
C THR A 139 -15.86 22.06 -3.62
N ILE A 140 -15.76 21.80 -2.31
CA ILE A 140 -15.33 20.49 -1.77
C ILE A 140 -16.25 19.37 -2.27
N LEU A 141 -17.57 19.55 -2.19
CA LEU A 141 -18.54 18.55 -2.68
C LEU A 141 -18.40 18.29 -4.18
N ASN A 142 -18.25 19.35 -4.99
CA ASN A 142 -18.09 19.22 -6.44
C ASN A 142 -16.82 18.42 -6.80
N ASN A 143 -15.70 18.66 -6.11
CA ASN A 143 -14.46 17.91 -6.37
C ASN A 143 -14.62 16.42 -6.05
N VAL A 144 -15.32 16.08 -4.95
CA VAL A 144 -15.59 14.68 -4.59
C VAL A 144 -16.56 14.04 -5.58
N GLU A 145 -17.53 14.79 -6.09
CA GLU A 145 -18.45 14.34 -7.14
C GLU A 145 -17.72 14.07 -8.45
N MET A 146 -16.77 14.92 -8.85
CA MET A 146 -15.90 14.66 -10.01
C MET A 146 -15.08 13.38 -9.82
N ASN A 147 -14.47 13.17 -8.65
CA ASN A 147 -13.76 11.94 -8.33
C ASN A 147 -14.68 10.72 -8.38
N LEU A 148 -15.92 10.84 -7.91
CA LEU A 148 -16.93 9.77 -8.01
C LEU A 148 -17.29 9.44 -9.45
N GLN A 149 -17.42 10.43 -10.33
CA GLN A 149 -17.65 10.20 -11.75
C GLN A 149 -16.47 9.49 -12.41
N ILE A 150 -15.24 9.93 -12.12
CA ILE A 150 -14.00 9.28 -12.58
C ILE A 150 -13.95 7.83 -12.11
N GLN A 151 -14.22 7.59 -10.83
CA GLN A 151 -14.20 6.25 -10.25
C GLN A 151 -15.28 5.35 -10.86
N ASN A 152 -16.50 5.85 -11.05
CA ASN A 152 -17.58 5.10 -11.68
C ASN A 152 -17.23 4.71 -13.12
N LYS A 153 -16.59 5.61 -13.87
CA LYS A 153 -16.13 5.33 -15.24
C LYS A 153 -15.04 4.25 -15.25
N LYS A 154 -14.05 4.34 -14.35
CA LYS A 154 -13.00 3.32 -14.20
C LYS A 154 -13.59 1.96 -13.85
N LEU A 155 -14.50 1.94 -12.88
CA LEU A 155 -15.08 0.72 -12.35
C LEU A 155 -15.90 -0.04 -13.42
N GLY A 156 -16.62 0.68 -14.27
CA GLY A 156 -17.28 0.12 -15.46
C GLY A 156 -18.06 -1.17 -15.17
N LYS A 157 -17.69 -2.26 -15.84
CA LYS A 157 -18.32 -3.59 -15.67
C LYS A 157 -18.20 -4.19 -14.26
N PHE A 158 -17.23 -3.74 -13.46
CA PHE A 158 -17.00 -4.23 -12.10
C PHE A 158 -17.88 -3.55 -11.05
N LYS A 159 -18.77 -2.62 -11.44
CA LYS A 159 -19.62 -1.87 -10.51
C LYS A 159 -20.44 -2.76 -9.58
N ASN A 160 -20.93 -3.88 -10.11
CA ASN A 160 -21.75 -4.84 -9.35
C ASN A 160 -20.93 -5.96 -8.69
N ILE A 161 -19.63 -6.06 -9.01
CA ILE A 161 -18.70 -7.06 -8.48
C ILE A 161 -17.96 -6.50 -7.27
N LYS A 162 -17.51 -5.24 -7.33
CA LYS A 162 -16.73 -4.60 -6.26
C LYS A 162 -17.38 -4.73 -4.86
N PRO A 163 -18.66 -4.37 -4.65
CA PRO A 163 -19.26 -4.51 -3.31
C PRO A 163 -19.29 -5.95 -2.79
N LYS A 164 -19.36 -6.94 -3.69
CA LYS A 164 -19.31 -8.35 -3.33
C LYS A 164 -17.91 -8.76 -2.91
N LEU A 165 -16.87 -8.30 -3.61
CA LEU A 165 -15.47 -8.51 -3.24
C LEU A 165 -15.15 -7.87 -1.88
N GLU A 166 -15.60 -6.64 -1.64
CA GLU A 166 -15.42 -5.96 -0.35
C GLU A 166 -16.10 -6.73 0.79
N ASN A 167 -17.32 -7.25 0.56
CA ASN A 167 -18.00 -8.08 1.55
C ASN A 167 -17.32 -9.45 1.75
N ILE A 168 -16.72 -10.03 0.71
CA ILE A 168 -15.90 -11.25 0.82
C ILE A 168 -14.73 -11.01 1.77
N LEU A 169 -14.01 -9.89 1.64
CA LEU A 169 -12.93 -9.54 2.56
C LEU A 169 -13.43 -9.44 4.01
N VAL A 170 -14.57 -8.77 4.22
CA VAL A 170 -15.16 -8.62 5.57
C VAL A 170 -15.46 -10.00 6.19
N LEU A 171 -16.10 -10.89 5.44
CA LEU A 171 -16.45 -12.23 5.93
C LEU A 171 -15.21 -13.10 6.14
N ASP A 172 -14.24 -13.04 5.22
CA ASP A 172 -12.97 -13.76 5.29
C ASP A 172 -12.19 -13.40 6.57
N GLN A 173 -12.12 -12.11 6.88
CA GLN A 173 -11.36 -11.60 8.03
C GLN A 173 -12.12 -11.71 9.35
N LYS A 174 -13.46 -11.63 9.36
CA LYS A 174 -14.27 -11.69 10.58
C LYS A 174 -14.01 -12.98 11.37
N PHE A 175 -14.23 -14.14 10.75
CA PHE A 175 -14.10 -15.43 11.45
C PHE A 175 -12.66 -15.73 11.84
N ARG A 176 -11.69 -15.34 10.99
CA ARG A 176 -10.26 -15.44 11.30
C ARG A 176 -9.89 -14.64 12.54
N LYS A 177 -10.30 -13.36 12.62
CA LYS A 177 -10.02 -12.51 13.77
C LYS A 177 -10.62 -13.08 15.06
N GLU A 178 -11.87 -13.51 15.02
CA GLU A 178 -12.53 -14.12 16.18
C GLU A 178 -11.84 -15.42 16.60
N TYR A 179 -11.44 -16.26 15.63
CA TYR A 179 -10.69 -17.49 15.87
C TYR A 179 -9.33 -17.21 16.53
N TYR A 180 -8.53 -16.27 16.01
CA TYR A 180 -7.23 -15.92 16.58
C TYR A 180 -7.31 -15.31 17.98
N ILE A 181 -8.41 -14.62 18.31
CA ILE A 181 -8.65 -14.11 19.67
C ILE A 181 -8.99 -15.25 20.63
N LYS A 182 -9.85 -16.19 20.21
CA LYS A 182 -10.37 -17.23 21.10
C LYS A 182 -9.48 -18.45 21.23
N LEU A 183 -8.72 -18.81 20.19
CA LEU A 183 -7.86 -20.00 20.19
C LEU A 183 -6.85 -20.00 21.36
N PRO A 184 -6.10 -18.91 21.65
CA PRO A 184 -5.17 -18.89 22.78
C PRO A 184 -5.88 -18.91 24.14
N ALA A 185 -7.11 -18.39 24.22
CA ALA A 185 -7.87 -18.28 25.46
C ALA A 185 -8.63 -19.57 25.82
N LEU A 186 -9.15 -20.29 24.82
CA LEU A 186 -10.05 -21.43 25.02
C LEU A 186 -9.45 -22.77 24.56
N GLY A 187 -8.40 -22.73 23.74
CA GLY A 187 -7.83 -23.91 23.09
C GLY A 187 -8.62 -24.40 21.87
N PRO A 188 -8.04 -25.32 21.09
CA PRO A 188 -8.62 -25.79 19.82
C PRO A 188 -9.84 -26.69 20.00
N ASN A 189 -9.98 -27.34 21.16
CA ASN A 189 -11.03 -28.33 21.40
C ASN A 189 -12.35 -27.75 21.93
N ALA A 190 -12.35 -26.47 22.35
CA ALA A 190 -13.55 -25.78 22.81
C ALA A 190 -14.59 -25.69 21.69
N ASP A 191 -15.87 -25.87 22.04
CA ASP A 191 -16.98 -25.85 21.08
C ASP A 191 -17.05 -24.54 20.29
N GLU A 192 -16.74 -23.42 20.94
CA GLU A 192 -16.72 -22.11 20.29
C GLU A 192 -15.60 -21.99 19.24
N THR A 193 -14.40 -22.46 19.57
CA THR A 193 -13.26 -22.50 18.63
C THR A 193 -13.57 -23.41 17.44
N LYS A 194 -14.17 -24.58 17.68
CA LYS A 194 -14.60 -25.51 16.62
C LYS A 194 -15.67 -24.90 15.71
N LYS A 195 -16.67 -24.22 16.27
CA LYS A 195 -17.72 -23.53 15.49
C LYS A 195 -17.13 -22.44 14.59
N LEU A 196 -16.18 -21.65 15.10
CA LEU A 196 -15.49 -20.63 14.30
C LEU A 196 -14.68 -21.24 13.16
N LEU A 197 -13.95 -22.33 13.42
CA LEU A 197 -13.21 -23.06 12.38
C LEU A 197 -14.15 -23.59 11.29
N GLN A 198 -15.31 -24.14 11.66
CA GLN A 198 -16.32 -24.59 10.70
C GLN A 198 -16.89 -23.44 9.86
N GLN A 199 -17.16 -22.29 10.47
CA GLN A 199 -17.64 -21.09 9.78
C GLN A 199 -16.59 -20.52 8.82
N MET A 200 -15.32 -20.49 9.24
CA MET A 200 -14.18 -20.09 8.43
C MET A 200 -14.05 -21.00 7.20
N ASN A 201 -13.99 -22.32 7.39
CA ASN A 201 -13.89 -23.28 6.29
C ASN A 201 -15.07 -23.21 5.31
N ARG A 202 -16.29 -22.99 5.82
CA ARG A 202 -17.47 -22.80 4.96
C ARG A 202 -17.35 -21.51 4.13
N THR A 203 -16.92 -20.42 4.77
CA THR A 203 -16.72 -19.12 4.13
C THR A 203 -15.64 -19.20 3.06
N ASP A 204 -14.50 -19.83 3.36
CA ASP A 204 -13.38 -20.00 2.44
C ASP A 204 -13.81 -20.72 1.15
N ARG A 205 -14.54 -21.83 1.25
CA ARG A 205 -15.03 -22.54 0.05
C ARG A 205 -15.97 -21.70 -0.82
N LEU A 206 -16.87 -20.94 -0.19
CA LEU A 206 -17.78 -20.06 -0.92
C LEU A 206 -17.04 -18.91 -1.60
N ASN A 207 -16.09 -18.32 -0.88
CA ASN A 207 -15.25 -17.23 -1.36
C ASN A 207 -14.37 -17.71 -2.52
N GLN A 208 -13.66 -18.84 -2.38
CA GLN A 208 -12.83 -19.41 -3.42
C GLN A 208 -13.62 -19.66 -4.71
N LYS A 209 -14.81 -20.28 -4.62
CA LYS A 209 -15.68 -20.48 -5.79
C LYS A 209 -16.02 -19.16 -6.51
N TYR A 210 -16.32 -18.11 -5.76
CA TYR A 210 -16.66 -16.82 -6.33
C TYR A 210 -15.43 -16.12 -6.95
N ILE A 211 -14.31 -16.10 -6.23
CA ILE A 211 -13.06 -15.45 -6.64
C ILE A 211 -12.47 -16.16 -7.86
N SER A 212 -12.44 -17.49 -7.89
CA SER A 212 -12.02 -18.25 -9.06
C SER A 212 -12.81 -17.90 -10.30
N LYS A 213 -14.14 -17.73 -10.20
CA LYS A 213 -14.97 -17.28 -11.32
C LYS A 213 -14.56 -15.90 -11.82
N ILE A 214 -14.32 -14.95 -10.91
CA ILE A 214 -13.89 -13.59 -11.28
C ILE A 214 -12.52 -13.61 -11.97
N LEU A 215 -11.56 -14.37 -11.42
CA LEU A 215 -10.21 -14.49 -11.98
C LEU A 215 -10.22 -15.22 -13.34
N ASP A 216 -11.05 -16.25 -13.50
CA ASP A 216 -11.20 -16.97 -14.77
C ASP A 216 -11.81 -16.08 -15.87
N GLU A 217 -12.76 -15.20 -15.52
CA GLU A 217 -13.44 -14.32 -16.48
C GLU A 217 -12.67 -13.03 -16.78
N HIS A 218 -11.87 -12.53 -15.83
CA HIS A 218 -11.32 -11.17 -15.88
C HIS A 218 -9.83 -11.07 -15.57
N GLY A 219 -9.18 -12.16 -15.16
CA GLY A 219 -7.82 -12.13 -14.64
C GLY A 219 -7.70 -11.32 -13.33
N TRP A 220 -6.47 -10.97 -12.99
CA TRP A 220 -6.18 -10.07 -11.86
C TRP A 220 -6.63 -8.65 -12.17
N VAL A 221 -7.70 -8.20 -11.50
CA VAL A 221 -8.22 -6.85 -11.68
C VAL A 221 -7.39 -5.86 -10.86
N ASP A 222 -6.85 -4.84 -11.53
CA ASP A 222 -6.02 -3.80 -10.90
C ASP A 222 -6.78 -3.10 -9.75
N TYR A 223 -6.11 -2.95 -8.60
CA TYR A 223 -6.64 -2.23 -7.43
C TYR A 223 -7.03 -0.79 -7.77
N LYS A 224 -6.41 -0.15 -8.78
CA LYS A 224 -6.79 1.19 -9.25
C LYS A 224 -8.21 1.23 -9.85
N ILE A 225 -8.77 0.08 -10.23
CA ILE A 225 -10.12 -0.06 -10.76
C ILE A 225 -11.10 -0.40 -9.64
N ILE A 226 -10.82 -1.46 -8.88
CA ILE A 226 -11.76 -2.03 -7.90
C ILE A 226 -11.52 -1.55 -6.46
N GLY A 227 -10.44 -0.84 -6.18
CA GLY A 227 -10.01 -0.41 -4.84
C GLY A 227 -9.22 -1.50 -4.10
N PHE A 228 -8.48 -1.09 -3.06
CA PHE A 228 -7.67 -2.00 -2.25
C PHE A 228 -8.46 -3.10 -1.56
N GLU A 229 -9.60 -2.79 -0.93
CA GLU A 229 -10.40 -3.80 -0.21
C GLU A 229 -10.84 -4.95 -1.15
N ALA A 230 -11.34 -4.61 -2.34
CA ALA A 230 -11.73 -5.60 -3.33
C ALA A 230 -10.52 -6.36 -3.91
N SER A 231 -9.39 -5.70 -4.11
CA SER A 231 -8.15 -6.32 -4.58
C SER A 231 -7.55 -7.27 -3.53
N ALA A 232 -7.55 -6.86 -2.26
CA ALA A 232 -7.13 -7.67 -1.13
C ALA A 232 -8.01 -8.93 -0.99
N ALA A 233 -9.31 -8.83 -1.28
CA ALA A 233 -10.19 -10.00 -1.32
C ALA A 233 -9.73 -11.04 -2.37
N LEU A 234 -9.37 -10.60 -3.58
CA LEU A 234 -8.84 -11.50 -4.62
C LEU A 234 -7.57 -12.20 -4.13
N PHE A 235 -6.63 -11.43 -3.58
CA PHE A 235 -5.34 -11.93 -3.12
C PHE A 235 -5.46 -12.90 -1.95
N LEU A 236 -6.12 -12.49 -0.86
CA LEU A 236 -6.19 -13.28 0.37
C LEU A 236 -6.96 -14.58 0.18
N VAL A 237 -8.04 -14.57 -0.61
CA VAL A 237 -8.79 -15.80 -0.87
C VAL A 237 -7.97 -16.81 -1.66
N VAL A 238 -7.16 -16.38 -2.62
CA VAL A 238 -6.21 -17.25 -3.33
C VAL A 238 -5.12 -17.74 -2.38
N GLN A 239 -4.55 -16.86 -1.57
CA GLN A 239 -3.55 -17.22 -0.55
C GLN A 239 -4.07 -18.29 0.43
N HIS A 240 -5.35 -18.27 0.76
CA HIS A 240 -6.00 -19.23 1.64
C HIS A 240 -6.48 -20.52 0.92
N ALA A 241 -6.33 -20.62 -0.39
CA ALA A 241 -6.78 -21.77 -1.17
C ALA A 241 -5.81 -22.95 -1.10
N ASP A 242 -6.21 -24.09 -1.66
CA ASP A 242 -5.30 -25.22 -1.84
C ASP A 242 -4.18 -24.89 -2.84
N SER A 243 -3.10 -25.69 -2.82
CA SER A 243 -1.93 -25.46 -3.67
C SER A 243 -2.28 -25.44 -5.16
N ALA A 244 -3.20 -26.30 -5.61
CA ALA A 244 -3.62 -26.34 -7.01
C ALA A 244 -4.29 -25.01 -7.45
N THR A 245 -5.13 -24.43 -6.59
CA THR A 245 -5.76 -23.13 -6.84
C THR A 245 -4.74 -22.00 -6.78
N GLN A 246 -3.80 -22.04 -5.84
CA GLN A 246 -2.71 -21.05 -5.76
C GLN A 246 -1.85 -21.08 -7.04
N GLU A 247 -1.43 -22.26 -7.47
CA GLU A 247 -0.62 -22.47 -8.68
C GLU A 247 -1.37 -22.01 -9.95
N LYS A 248 -2.68 -22.26 -10.04
CA LYS A 248 -3.51 -21.80 -11.17
C LYS A 248 -3.43 -20.28 -11.38
N TYR A 249 -3.23 -19.50 -10.31
CA TYR A 249 -3.27 -18.03 -10.37
C TYR A 249 -1.91 -17.33 -10.12
N LEU A 250 -0.80 -18.08 -10.03
CA LEU A 250 0.59 -17.59 -9.95
C LEU A 250 1.31 -17.67 -11.32
N PRO A 251 2.14 -16.69 -11.71
CA PRO A 251 1.79 -15.30 -12.00
C PRO A 251 1.08 -15.19 -13.38
N LEU A 252 -0.19 -14.77 -13.35
CA LEU A 252 -0.94 -14.19 -14.48
C LEU A 252 -0.74 -12.68 -14.55
#